data_AF-A0A2S6AZL7-F1
#
_entry.id   AF-A0A2S6AZL7-F1
#
_cell.length_a   1.000
_cell.length_b   1.000
_cell.length_c   1.000
_cell.angle_alpha   90.00
_cell.angle_beta   90.00
_cell.angle_gamma   90.00
#
_symmetry.space_group_name_H-M   'P 1'
#
loop_
_entity.id
_entity.type
_entity.pdbx_description
1 polymer ?
#
loop_
_entity_poly.entity_id
_entity_poly.type
_entity_poly.pdbx_seq_one_letter_code
_entity_poly.pdbx_strand_id
1 'polypeptide(L)'
;KCLLAWQHRLQLGPAGVCGATAANDLLADADVVLAIGTRLQDFTTGSNALYRSARVITLNVNGYDALKGGDVQILADARLGLDALS
;
A
#
# COMPACT_ATOMS: atom_id res chain seq x y z
N LYS A 1 4.18 13.56 5.58
CA LYS A 1 4.90 13.97 4.35
C LYS A 1 4.47 13.00 3.25
N CYS A 2 4.04 13.48 2.08
CA CYS A 2 3.57 12.62 1.00
C CYS A 2 4.77 12.10 0.17
N LEU A 3 4.70 10.86 -0.31
CA LEU A 3 5.74 10.25 -1.15
C LEU A 3 5.74 10.78 -2.59
N LEU A 4 4.56 11.19 -3.09
CA LEU A 4 4.41 11.89 -4.36
C LEU A 4 4.24 13.40 -4.13
N ALA A 5 4.60 14.19 -5.13
CA ALA A 5 4.32 15.63 -5.13
C ALA A 5 2.80 15.86 -5.04
N TRP A 6 2.37 16.88 -4.29
CA TRP A 6 0.95 17.19 -4.07
C TRP A 6 0.15 17.34 -5.38
N GLN A 7 0.78 17.94 -6.39
CA GLN A 7 0.18 18.19 -7.71
C GLN A 7 0.41 17.06 -8.72
N HIS A 8 0.95 15.91 -8.29
CA HIS A 8 1.17 14.78 -9.17
C HIS A 8 -0.18 14.20 -9.61
N ARG A 9 -0.39 13.99 -10.92
CA ARG A 9 -1.69 13.56 -11.47
C ARG A 9 -2.21 12.25 -10.88
N LEU A 10 -1.31 11.35 -10.48
CA LEU A 10 -1.66 10.04 -9.89
C LEU A 10 -1.74 10.06 -8.35
N GLN A 11 -1.61 11.22 -7.72
CA GLN A 11 -1.70 11.33 -6.27
C GLN A 11 -3.16 11.47 -5.84
N LEU A 12 -3.73 10.41 -5.24
CA LEU A 12 -5.16 10.34 -4.89
C LEU A 12 -5.47 10.76 -3.44
N GLY A 13 -4.45 11.12 -2.66
CA GLY A 13 -4.58 11.45 -1.25
C GLY A 13 -4.38 10.23 -0.33
N PRO A 14 -4.61 10.38 0.99
CA PRO A 14 -4.45 9.29 1.95
C PRO A 14 -5.56 8.25 1.78
N ALA A 15 -5.24 6.96 1.93
CA ALA A 15 -6.23 5.90 2.07
C ALA A 15 -6.59 5.65 3.54
N GLY A 16 -7.74 5.04 3.79
CA GLY A 16 -8.16 4.60 5.12
C GLY A 16 -9.52 5.11 5.57
N VAL A 17 -9.83 4.89 6.85
CA VAL A 17 -11.10 5.28 7.49
C VAL A 17 -11.38 6.78 7.37
N CYS A 18 -10.33 7.61 7.51
CA CYS A 18 -10.39 9.06 7.29
C CYS A 18 -9.70 9.47 5.97
N GLY A 19 -9.60 8.56 5.02
CA GLY A 19 -8.94 8.75 3.73
C GLY A 19 -9.78 9.55 2.73
N ALA A 20 -9.17 9.88 1.60
CA ALA A 20 -9.85 10.44 0.45
C ALA A 20 -10.70 9.36 -0.24
N THR A 21 -11.93 9.73 -0.62
CA THR A 21 -12.85 8.85 -1.37
C THR A 21 -12.19 8.25 -2.61
N ALA A 22 -11.50 9.08 -3.41
CA ALA A 22 -10.83 8.63 -4.63
C ALA A 22 -9.76 7.54 -4.36
N ALA A 23 -9.05 7.59 -3.23
CA ALA A 23 -8.06 6.59 -2.87
C ALA A 23 -8.73 5.28 -2.41
N ASN A 24 -9.81 5.37 -1.63
CA ASN A 24 -10.54 4.20 -1.13
C ASN A 24 -11.31 3.49 -2.25
N ASP A 25 -11.91 4.24 -3.19
CA ASP A 25 -12.61 3.67 -4.35
C ASP A 25 -11.63 2.90 -5.24
N LEU A 26 -10.45 3.48 -5.53
CA LEU A 26 -9.42 2.77 -6.30
C LEU A 26 -8.95 1.49 -5.59
N LEU A 27 -8.79 1.51 -4.26
CA LEU A 27 -8.41 0.31 -3.50
C LEU A 27 -9.49 -0.77 -3.56
N ALA A 28 -10.77 -0.39 -3.59
CA ALA A 28 -11.88 -1.34 -3.68
C ALA A 28 -11.91 -2.06 -5.04
N ASP A 29 -11.53 -1.35 -6.11
CA ASP A 29 -11.48 -1.87 -7.48
C ASP A 29 -10.14 -2.53 -7.83
N ALA A 30 -9.12 -2.41 -6.98
CA ALA A 30 -7.80 -2.95 -7.25
C ALA A 30 -7.80 -4.49 -7.29
N ASP A 31 -7.10 -5.04 -8.27
CA ASP A 31 -6.76 -6.45 -8.36
C ASP A 31 -5.43 -6.77 -7.64
N VAL A 32 -4.53 -5.78 -7.57
CA VAL A 32 -3.24 -5.86 -6.88
C VAL A 32 -2.97 -4.59 -6.09
N VAL A 33 -2.55 -4.75 -4.83
CA VAL A 33 -2.07 -3.66 -3.97
C VAL A 33 -0.60 -3.89 -3.64
N LEU A 34 0.27 -2.98 -4.09
CA LEU A 34 1.68 -2.96 -3.72
C LEU A 34 1.89 -2.08 -2.48
N ALA A 35 2.04 -2.73 -1.33
CA ALA A 35 2.20 -2.11 -0.02
C ALA A 35 3.69 -1.89 0.30
N ILE A 36 4.19 -0.66 0.06
CA ILE A 36 5.60 -0.31 0.19
C ILE A 36 5.86 0.42 1.51
N GLY A 37 6.74 -0.12 2.35
CA GLY A 37 7.20 0.50 3.59
C GLY A 37 6.08 0.83 4.60
N THR A 38 4.91 0.20 4.45
CA THR A 38 3.74 0.43 5.30
C THR A 38 3.55 -0.72 6.28
N ARG A 39 2.97 -0.42 7.44
CA ARG A 39 2.62 -1.39 8.49
C ARG A 39 1.20 -1.95 8.33
N LEU A 40 0.48 -1.52 7.29
CA LEU A 40 -0.91 -1.91 7.02
C LEU A 40 -1.75 -1.79 8.30
N GLN A 41 -1.76 -0.58 8.88
CA GLN A 41 -2.50 -0.28 10.10
C GLN A 41 -3.98 -0.27 9.82
N ASP A 42 -4.78 -0.65 10.82
CA ASP A 42 -6.22 -0.82 10.67
C ASP A 42 -6.92 0.45 10.17
N PHE A 43 -6.49 1.63 10.62
CA PHE A 43 -7.01 2.90 10.12
C PHE A 43 -6.65 3.17 8.65
N THR A 44 -5.49 2.72 8.17
CA THR A 44 -5.06 2.86 6.77
C THR A 44 -5.77 1.86 5.87
N THR A 45 -6.07 0.67 6.37
CA THR A 45 -6.62 -0.44 5.57
C THR A 45 -8.13 -0.64 5.74
N GLY A 46 -8.76 0.12 6.66
CA GLY A 46 -10.13 -0.13 7.10
C GLY A 46 -10.26 -1.54 7.69
N SER A 47 -9.28 -1.97 8.47
CA SER A 47 -9.14 -3.36 8.95
C SER A 47 -9.19 -4.38 7.80
N ASN A 48 -8.42 -4.10 6.74
CA ASN A 48 -8.35 -4.87 5.48
C ASN A 48 -9.66 -4.90 4.67
N ALA A 49 -10.65 -4.07 5.02
CA ALA A 49 -11.91 -4.03 4.26
C ALA A 49 -11.79 -3.29 2.93
N LEU A 50 -10.80 -2.40 2.78
CA LEU A 50 -10.69 -1.50 1.62
C LEU A 50 -10.20 -2.17 0.34
N TYR A 51 -9.59 -3.35 0.41
CA TYR A 51 -8.99 -4.03 -0.75
C TYR A 51 -9.21 -5.56 -0.70
N ARG A 52 -10.38 -6.00 -0.22
CA ARG A 52 -10.68 -7.43 0.04
C ARG A 52 -10.45 -8.36 -1.16
N SER A 53 -10.62 -7.84 -2.36
CA SER A 53 -10.51 -8.60 -3.62
C SER A 53 -9.08 -8.60 -4.18
N ALA A 54 -8.22 -7.73 -3.67
CA ALA A 54 -6.90 -7.48 -4.23
C ALA A 54 -5.88 -8.48 -3.67
N ARG A 55 -4.94 -8.88 -4.52
CA ARG A 55 -3.72 -9.53 -4.07
C ARG A 55 -2.78 -8.51 -3.48
N VAL A 56 -2.26 -8.76 -2.29
CA VAL A 56 -1.41 -7.80 -1.59
C VAL A 56 0.04 -8.24 -1.70
N ILE A 57 0.89 -7.39 -2.26
CA ILE A 57 2.33 -7.56 -2.33
C ILE A 57 2.96 -6.60 -1.33
N THR A 58 3.70 -7.11 -0.35
CA THR A 58 4.38 -6.28 0.64
C THR A 58 5.86 -6.12 0.28
N LEU A 59 6.36 -4.89 0.34
CA LEU A 59 7.77 -4.57 0.24
C LEU A 59 8.17 -3.81 1.50
N ASN A 60 8.91 -4.46 2.40
CA ASN A 60 9.28 -3.86 3.66
C ASN A 60 10.65 -4.35 4.14
N VAL A 61 11.38 -3.52 4.87
CA VAL A 61 12.64 -3.90 5.51
C VAL A 61 12.41 -4.66 6.82
N ASN A 62 11.25 -4.46 7.46
CA ASN A 62 10.85 -5.19 8.66
C ASN A 62 10.05 -6.44 8.27
N GLY A 63 10.55 -7.62 8.64
CA GLY A 63 9.89 -8.90 8.36
C GLY A 63 8.50 -9.03 8.99
N TYR A 64 8.28 -8.50 10.19
CA TYR A 64 6.96 -8.54 10.84
C TYR A 64 5.90 -7.75 10.06
N ASP A 65 6.29 -6.59 9.52
CA ASP A 65 5.38 -5.77 8.71
C ASP A 65 5.18 -6.39 7.32
N ALA A 66 6.21 -7.02 6.74
CA ALA A 66 6.11 -7.73 5.46
C ALA A 66 5.13 -8.93 5.52
N LEU A 67 5.09 -9.64 6.65
CA LEU A 67 4.19 -10.78 6.86
C LEU A 67 2.70 -10.38 6.96
N LYS A 68 2.41 -9.10 7.19
CA LYS A 68 1.06 -8.66 7.53
C LYS A 68 0.18 -8.56 6.28
N GLY A 69 -0.53 -9.65 5.98
CA GLY A 69 -1.61 -9.66 4.98
C GLY A 69 -1.14 -9.62 3.52
N GLY A 70 0.10 -9.99 3.23
CA GLY A 70 0.65 -10.08 1.87
C GLY A 70 0.67 -11.52 1.34
N ASP A 71 0.09 -11.72 0.15
CA ASP A 71 0.24 -12.96 -0.65
C ASP A 71 1.69 -13.17 -1.09
N VAL A 72 2.39 -12.07 -1.37
CA VAL A 72 3.81 -12.06 -1.75
C VAL A 72 4.54 -11.08 -0.85
N GLN A 73 5.67 -11.52 -0.29
CA GLN A 73 6.42 -10.76 0.71
C GLN A 73 7.85 -10.53 0.23
N ILE A 74 8.25 -9.27 0.15
CA ILE A 74 9.58 -8.85 -0.28
C ILE A 74 10.26 -8.17 0.89
N LEU A 75 11.25 -8.86 1.46
CA LEU A 75 12.07 -8.33 2.55
C LEU A 75 13.27 -7.58 1.97
N ALA A 76 13.12 -6.27 1.78
CA ALA A 76 14.15 -5.42 1.22
C ALA A 76 13.96 -3.95 1.62
N ASP A 77 15.03 -3.17 1.46
CA ASP A 77 14.92 -1.71 1.43
C ASP A 77 13.97 -1.29 0.30
N ALA A 78 13.08 -0.34 0.58
CA ALA A 78 12.03 0.05 -0.37
C ALA A 78 12.59 0.61 -1.68
N ARG A 79 13.70 1.37 -1.63
CA ARG A 79 14.31 1.94 -2.85
C ARG A 79 14.98 0.83 -3.66
N LEU A 80 15.82 0.01 -3.03
CA LEU A 80 16.52 -1.08 -3.72
C LEU A 80 15.54 -2.13 -4.29
N GLY A 81 14.45 -2.40 -3.56
CA GLY A 81 13.40 -3.30 -4.01
C GLY A 81 12.64 -2.76 -5.21
N LEU A 82 12.34 -1.46 -5.24
CA LEU A 82 11.71 -0.81 -6.41
C LEU A 82 12.66 -0.76 -7.61
N ASP A 83 13.94 -0.46 -7.40
CA ASP A 83 14.94 -0.43 -8.47
C ASP A 83 15.08 -1.80 -9.16
N ALA A 84 14.95 -2.91 -8.40
CA ALA A 84 14.99 -4.27 -8.94
C ALA A 84 13.71 -4.69 -9.68
N LEU A 85 12.61 -3.95 -9.53
CA LEU A 85 11.32 -4.20 -10.21
C LEU A 85 11.13 -3.35 -11.47
N SER A 86 12.00 -2.35 -11.69
CA SER A 86 11.98 -1.45 -12.84
C SER A 86 12.71 -2.01 -14.06
#